data_AF-K7NGM2-F1
#
_entry.id   AF-K7NGM2-F1
#
_cell.length_a   1.000
_cell.length_b   1.000
_cell.length_c   1.000
_cell.angle_alpha   90.00
_cell.angle_beta   90.00
_cell.angle_gamma   90.00
#
_symmetry.space_group_name_H-M   'P 1'
#
loop_
_entity.id
_entity.type
_entity.pdbx_description
1 polymer ?
#
loop_
_entity_poly.entity_id
_entity_poly.type
_entity_poly.pdbx_seq_one_letter_code
_entity_poly.pdbx_strand_id
1 'polypeptide(L)'
;LAKAANPNRTLIMTALNWAWAEPNTMIDLFFESFLVGEGTQKLLNNLLVVALDAKAYNRCLQIHPHCYSLKTRGVDFSAEKLFMSEDYLKMMWRRLGFLAEILKRGYSIVFSGSRL
;
A
#
# COMPACT_ATOMS: atom_id res chain seq x y z
N LEU A 1 -9.70 -6.90 -2.98
CA LEU A 1 -10.49 -6.10 -2.03
C LEU A 1 -11.30 -7.00 -1.10
N ALA A 2 -12.30 -7.76 -1.58
CA ALA A 2 -13.12 -8.62 -0.72
C ALA A 2 -12.33 -9.57 0.21
N LYS A 3 -11.23 -10.17 -0.27
CA LYS A 3 -10.38 -11.07 0.54
C LYS A 3 -9.60 -10.36 1.66
N ALA A 4 -9.40 -9.05 1.55
CA ALA A 4 -8.61 -8.24 2.48
C ALA A 4 -9.49 -7.29 3.29
N ALA A 5 -10.81 -7.32 3.12
CA ALA A 5 -11.72 -6.42 3.82
C ALA A 5 -12.34 -7.13 5.02
N ASN A 6 -12.57 -6.40 6.10
CA ASN A 6 -13.31 -6.92 7.24
C ASN A 6 -14.82 -7.07 6.90
N PRO A 7 -15.65 -7.64 7.79
CA PRO A 7 -17.10 -7.80 7.56
C PRO A 7 -17.85 -6.48 7.25
N ASN A 8 -17.34 -5.35 7.72
CA ASN A 8 -17.89 -4.01 7.45
C ASN A 8 -17.36 -3.37 6.17
N ARG A 9 -16.67 -4.16 5.31
CA ARG A 9 -16.04 -3.70 4.07
C ARG A 9 -14.96 -2.63 4.29
N THR A 10 -14.28 -2.64 5.43
CA THR A 10 -13.14 -1.75 5.70
C THR A 10 -11.82 -2.44 5.38
N LEU A 11 -10.95 -1.71 4.68
CA LEU A 11 -9.58 -2.08 4.34
C LEU A 11 -8.60 -1.22 5.14
N ILE A 12 -7.54 -1.81 5.67
CA ILE A 12 -6.34 -1.07 6.05
C ILE A 12 -5.45 -1.04 4.82
N MET A 13 -4.92 0.12 4.46
CA MET A 13 -4.12 0.27 3.25
C MET A 13 -2.80 0.97 3.55
N THR A 14 -1.72 0.37 3.06
CA THR A 14 -0.37 0.97 3.09
C THR A 14 0.20 1.03 1.69
N ALA A 15 1.12 1.95 1.44
CA ALA A 15 1.82 2.06 0.16
C ALA A 15 3.29 1.67 0.34
N LEU A 16 3.85 0.98 -0.66
CA LEU A 16 5.22 0.47 -0.63
C LEU A 16 5.93 0.78 -1.95
N ASN A 17 7.12 1.39 -1.87
CA ASN A 17 8.04 1.54 -2.99
C ASN A 17 9.33 0.74 -2.73
N TRP A 18 10.23 0.68 -3.70
CA TRP A 18 11.46 -0.11 -3.59
C TRP A 18 12.38 0.34 -2.45
N ALA A 19 12.38 1.63 -2.12
CA ALA A 19 13.25 2.20 -1.09
C ALA A 19 12.91 1.63 0.30
N TRP A 20 11.65 1.29 0.51
CA TRP A 20 11.14 0.73 1.77
C TRP A 20 10.84 -0.78 1.70
N ALA A 21 11.16 -1.43 0.58
CA ALA A 21 10.88 -2.85 0.32
C ALA A 21 12.10 -3.76 0.51
N GLU A 22 13.25 -3.21 0.90
CA GLU A 22 14.42 -4.03 1.21
C GLU A 22 14.21 -4.85 2.50
N PRO A 23 14.83 -6.03 2.62
CA PRO A 23 14.80 -6.79 3.87
C PRO A 23 15.35 -5.95 5.05
N ASN A 24 14.76 -6.13 6.22
CA ASN A 24 15.05 -5.43 7.47
C ASN A 24 14.88 -3.90 7.37
N THR A 25 13.97 -3.44 6.52
CA THR A 25 13.61 -2.01 6.41
C THR A 25 12.19 -1.72 6.92
N MET A 26 11.69 -0.52 6.64
CA MET A 26 10.42 0.01 7.18
C MET A 26 9.25 -0.97 7.03
N ILE A 27 9.18 -1.71 5.93
CA ILE A 27 8.09 -2.68 5.74
C ILE A 27 8.14 -3.80 6.78
N ASP A 28 9.31 -4.32 7.13
CA ASP A 28 9.41 -5.43 8.08
C ASP A 28 9.07 -4.96 9.49
N LEU A 29 9.53 -3.77 9.88
CA LEU A 29 9.14 -3.13 11.14
C LEU A 29 7.65 -2.84 11.19
N PHE A 30 7.06 -2.41 10.07
CA PHE A 30 5.62 -2.19 9.96
C PHE A 30 4.86 -3.48 10.24
N PHE A 31 5.24 -4.62 9.63
CA PHE A 31 4.60 -5.91 9.89
C PHE A 31 4.85 -6.41 11.32
N GLU A 32 6.08 -6.29 11.83
CA GLU A 32 6.44 -6.67 13.19
C GLU A 32 5.61 -5.91 14.23
N SER A 33 5.31 -4.62 13.99
CA SER A 33 4.49 -3.82 14.91
C SER A 33 3.09 -4.40 15.13
N PHE A 34 2.49 -5.05 14.12
CA PHE A 34 1.21 -5.77 14.27
C PHE A 34 1.37 -7.10 15.01
N LEU A 35 2.53 -7.75 14.93
CA LEU A 35 2.75 -9.04 15.59
C LEU A 35 2.97 -8.86 17.09
N VAL A 36 3.74 -7.83 17.48
CA VAL A 36 4.05 -7.55 18.89
C VAL A 36 2.97 -6.73 19.60
N GLY A 37 2.13 -6.00 18.85
CA GLY A 37 1.07 -5.17 19.42
C GLY A 37 -0.12 -5.97 19.95
N GLU A 38 -0.61 -5.61 21.13
CA GLU A 38 -1.72 -6.30 21.81
C GLU A 38 -3.00 -6.30 20.95
N GLY A 39 -3.43 -7.49 20.52
CA GLY A 39 -4.65 -7.67 19.73
C GLY A 39 -4.58 -7.11 18.30
N THR A 40 -3.41 -6.67 17.81
CA THR A 40 -3.26 -6.03 16.50
C THR A 40 -2.97 -7.01 15.36
N GLN A 41 -2.46 -8.21 15.65
CA GLN A 41 -2.10 -9.22 14.64
C GLN A 41 -3.25 -9.53 13.67
N LYS A 42 -4.49 -9.60 14.16
CA LYS A 42 -5.68 -9.84 13.34
C LYS A 42 -5.96 -8.75 12.29
N LEU A 43 -5.40 -7.56 12.47
CA LEU A 43 -5.54 -6.45 11.51
C LEU A 43 -4.76 -6.71 10.23
N LEU A 44 -3.73 -7.56 10.25
CA LEU A 44 -2.99 -7.98 9.06
C LEU A 44 -3.91 -8.67 8.04
N ASN A 45 -4.93 -9.40 8.49
CA ASN A 45 -5.94 -10.00 7.59
C ASN A 45 -6.70 -8.95 6.77
N ASN A 46 -6.75 -7.71 7.27
CA ASN A 46 -7.46 -6.61 6.63
C ASN A 46 -6.53 -5.64 5.88
N LEU A 47 -5.23 -5.94 5.85
CA LEU A 47 -4.21 -5.08 5.26
C LEU A 47 -4.10 -5.33 3.75
N LEU A 48 -4.13 -4.25 2.96
CA LEU A 48 -3.80 -4.23 1.55
C LEU A 48 -2.52 -3.41 1.36
N VAL A 49 -1.46 -4.06 0.89
CA VAL A 49 -0.21 -3.38 0.52
C VAL A 49 -0.27 -2.98 -0.95
N VAL A 50 -0.20 -1.68 -1.21
CA VAL A 50 -0.21 -1.09 -2.55
C VAL A 50 1.23 -0.83 -2.98
N ALA A 51 1.74 -1.70 -3.85
CA ALA A 51 3.10 -1.60 -4.37
C ALA A 51 3.16 -0.65 -5.58
N LEU A 52 4.11 0.28 -5.53
CA LEU A 52 4.31 1.33 -6.53
C LEU A 52 5.26 0.89 -7.67
N ASP A 53 6.04 -0.16 -7.44
CA ASP A 53 6.97 -0.75 -8.41
C ASP A 53 7.05 -2.27 -8.28
N ALA A 54 7.77 -2.91 -9.21
CA ALA A 54 7.89 -4.36 -9.28
C ALA A 54 8.66 -4.96 -8.08
N LYS A 55 9.67 -4.26 -7.56
CA LYS A 55 10.46 -4.73 -6.42
C LYS A 55 9.63 -4.70 -5.14
N ALA A 56 8.89 -3.62 -4.91
CA ALA A 56 7.91 -3.53 -3.83
C ALA A 56 6.83 -4.61 -3.93
N TYR A 57 6.32 -4.87 -5.12
CA TYR A 57 5.28 -5.88 -5.33
C TYR A 57 5.81 -7.29 -5.03
N ASN A 58 7.00 -7.61 -5.52
CA ASN A 58 7.65 -8.88 -5.25
C ASN A 58 7.94 -9.06 -3.76
N ARG A 59 8.45 -8.03 -3.07
CA ARG A 59 8.64 -8.08 -1.61
C ARG A 59 7.34 -8.35 -0.89
N CYS A 60 6.28 -7.62 -1.23
CA CYS A 60 4.97 -7.82 -0.62
C CYS A 60 4.51 -9.27 -0.73
N LEU A 61 4.63 -9.89 -1.91
CA LEU A 61 4.21 -11.28 -2.12
C LEU A 61 4.99 -12.29 -1.27
N GLN A 62 6.22 -11.96 -0.84
CA GLN A 62 7.00 -12.81 0.06
C GLN A 62 6.52 -12.74 1.52
N ILE A 63 5.98 -11.60 1.94
CA ILE A 63 5.68 -11.33 3.36
C ILE A 63 4.19 -11.21 3.67
N HIS A 64 3.33 -11.08 2.65
CA HIS A 64 1.91 -10.78 2.83
C HIS A 64 1.02 -11.31 1.70
N PRO A 65 -0.14 -11.92 1.99
CA PRO A 65 -1.05 -12.45 0.95
C PRO A 65 -1.85 -11.40 0.18
N HIS A 66 -1.89 -10.13 0.60
CA HIS A 66 -2.78 -9.11 0.00
C HIS A 66 -1.98 -7.94 -0.58
N CYS A 67 -1.51 -8.14 -1.80
CA CYS A 67 -0.70 -7.18 -2.54
C CYS A 67 -1.46 -6.65 -3.76
N TYR A 68 -1.30 -5.36 -4.07
CA TYR A 68 -1.82 -4.73 -5.27
C TYR A 68 -0.75 -3.91 -5.97
N SER A 69 -0.49 -4.15 -7.26
CA SER A 69 0.45 -3.37 -8.05
C SER A 69 -0.24 -2.15 -8.66
N LEU A 70 0.11 -0.96 -8.19
CA LEU A 70 -0.43 0.30 -8.71
C LEU A 70 0.42 0.80 -9.88
N LYS A 71 0.19 0.22 -11.06
CA LYS A 71 0.85 0.67 -12.30
C LYS A 71 0.21 1.98 -12.82
N THR A 72 1.05 2.89 -13.32
CA THR A 72 0.63 3.97 -14.24
C THR A 72 1.46 3.86 -15.50
N ARG A 73 0.82 4.02 -16.65
CA ARG A 73 1.53 4.05 -17.94
C ARG A 73 2.38 5.32 -18.00
N GLY A 74 3.66 5.16 -18.32
CA GLY A 74 4.57 6.29 -18.63
C GLY A 74 5.16 7.01 -17.43
N VAL A 75 4.96 6.56 -16.19
CA VAL A 75 5.61 7.13 -15.00
C VAL A 75 6.11 6.01 -14.10
N ASP A 76 7.40 6.05 -13.76
CA ASP A 76 8.00 5.16 -12.78
C ASP A 76 7.86 5.74 -11.37
N PHE A 77 7.10 5.09 -10.48
CA PHE A 77 6.90 5.52 -9.08
C PHE A 77 7.84 4.83 -8.10
N SER A 78 8.89 4.21 -8.60
CA SER A 78 9.89 3.59 -7.76
C SER A 78 10.46 4.60 -6.75
N ALA A 79 11.00 5.72 -7.23
CA ALA A 79 11.61 6.74 -6.37
C ALA A 79 10.64 7.88 -6.00
N GLU A 80 10.95 8.55 -4.87
CA GLU A 80 10.33 9.83 -4.52
C GLU A 80 10.43 10.80 -5.70
N LYS A 81 9.34 11.48 -6.02
CA LYS A 81 9.29 12.46 -7.09
C LYS A 81 9.42 13.86 -6.51
N LEU A 82 10.12 14.73 -7.24
CA LEU A 82 10.23 16.15 -6.89
C LEU A 82 8.81 16.71 -6.70
N PHE A 83 8.58 17.28 -5.53
CA PHE A 83 7.28 17.85 -5.15
C PHE A 83 6.79 18.80 -6.26
N MET A 84 5.52 18.65 -6.65
CA MET A 84 4.85 19.44 -7.71
C MET A 84 5.38 19.26 -9.15
N SER A 85 6.32 18.35 -9.41
CA SER A 85 6.66 17.96 -10.78
C SER A 85 5.47 17.30 -11.50
N GLU A 86 5.49 17.29 -12.83
CA GLU A 86 4.45 16.64 -13.63
C GLU A 86 4.28 15.15 -13.26
N ASP A 87 5.38 14.45 -13.03
CA ASP A 87 5.38 13.04 -12.61
C ASP A 87 4.82 12.86 -11.20
N TYR A 88 5.12 13.78 -10.28
CA TYR A 88 4.51 13.80 -8.94
C TYR A 88 2.99 13.97 -9.02
N LEU A 89 2.51 14.90 -9.87
CA LEU A 89 1.07 15.11 -10.04
C LEU A 89 0.40 13.88 -10.66
N LYS A 90 1.00 13.28 -11.70
CA LYS A 90 0.51 12.03 -12.30
C LYS A 90 0.42 10.89 -11.27
N MET A 91 1.42 10.78 -10.39
CA MET A 91 1.41 9.82 -9.27
C MET A 91 0.22 10.05 -8.33
N MET A 92 0.06 11.29 -7.88
CA MET A 92 -1.00 11.64 -6.94
C MET A 92 -2.38 11.44 -7.54
N TRP A 93 -2.59 11.79 -8.82
CA TRP A 93 -3.82 11.51 -9.54
C TRP A 93 -4.11 10.01 -9.67
N ARG A 94 -3.08 9.19 -9.94
CA ARG A 94 -3.26 7.74 -9.96
C ARG A 94 -3.71 7.22 -8.59
N ARG A 95 -3.06 7.66 -7.52
CA ARG A 95 -3.38 7.27 -6.14
C ARG A 95 -4.80 7.68 -5.76
N LEU A 96 -5.19 8.91 -6.05
CA LEU A 96 -6.55 9.41 -5.84
C LEU A 96 -7.58 8.62 -6.67
N GLY A 97 -7.28 8.32 -7.92
CA GLY A 97 -8.16 7.52 -8.79
C GLY A 97 -8.38 6.10 -8.24
N PHE A 98 -7.33 5.47 -7.72
CA PHE A 98 -7.43 4.15 -7.09
C PHE A 98 -8.26 4.20 -5.79
N LEU A 99 -8.03 5.20 -4.94
CA LEU A 99 -8.86 5.42 -3.75
C LEU A 99 -10.33 5.62 -4.12
N ALA A 100 -10.61 6.45 -5.11
CA ALA A 100 -11.96 6.71 -5.59
C ALA A 100 -12.63 5.43 -6.13
N GLU A 101 -11.89 4.55 -6.80
CA GLU A 101 -12.42 3.26 -7.27
C GLU A 101 -12.81 2.33 -6.11
N ILE A 102 -11.98 2.26 -5.06
CA ILE A 102 -12.28 1.48 -3.86
C ILE A 102 -13.56 2.01 -3.18
N LEU A 103 -13.67 3.33 -3.00
CA LEU A 103 -14.84 3.97 -2.40
C LEU A 103 -16.11 3.75 -3.24
N LYS A 104 -16.03 3.89 -4.57
CA LYS A 104 -17.17 3.62 -5.48
C LYS A 104 -17.68 2.19 -5.41
N ARG A 105 -16.83 1.23 -5.05
CA ARG A 105 -17.19 -0.18 -4.84
C ARG A 105 -17.81 -0.43 -3.45
N GLY A 106 -17.98 0.61 -2.62
CA GLY A 106 -18.61 0.54 -1.30
C GLY A 106 -17.70 0.00 -0.20
N TYR A 107 -16.39 0.19 -0.32
CA TYR A 107 -15.43 -0.11 0.73
C TYR A 107 -15.02 1.16 1.47
N SER A 108 -14.71 1.01 2.76
CA SER A 108 -14.08 2.04 3.58
C SER A 108 -12.57 1.79 3.68
N ILE A 109 -11.78 2.84 3.88
CA ILE A 109 -10.31 2.75 3.90
C ILE A 109 -9.75 3.45 5.13
N VAL A 110 -8.86 2.76 5.84
CA VAL A 110 -7.95 3.36 6.82
C VAL A 110 -6.56 3.34 6.20
N PHE A 111 -5.94 4.51 6.03
CA PHE A 111 -4.63 4.62 5.39
C PHE A 111 -3.52 4.75 6.45
N SER A 112 -2.51 3.89 6.41
CA SER A 112 -1.31 4.06 7.21
C SER A 112 -0.32 4.97 6.50
N GLY A 113 0.00 6.10 7.12
CA GLY A 113 0.96 7.06 6.58
C GLY A 113 2.39 6.53 6.63
N SER A 114 3.00 6.38 5.46
CA SER A 114 4.46 6.40 5.30
C SER A 114 4.79 7.57 4.37
N ARG A 115 5.88 8.28 4.68
CA ARG A 115 6.43 9.30 3.77
C ARG A 115 6.92 8.54 2.52
N LEU A 116 6.21 8.72 1.42
CA LEU A 116 6.56 8.20 0.09
C LEU A 116 7.45 9.20 -0.63
#